data_AF-A0A2S9FA25-F1
#
_entry.id   AF-A0A2S9FA25-F1
#
_cell.length_a   1.000
_cell.length_b   1.000
_cell.length_c   1.000
_cell.angle_alpha   90.00
_cell.angle_beta   90.00
_cell.angle_gamma   90.00
#
_symmetry.space_group_name_H-M   'P 1'
#
loop_
_entity.id
_entity.type
_entity.pdbx_description
1 polymer ?
#
loop_
_entity_poly.entity_id
_entity_poly.type
_entity_poly.pdbx_seq_one_letter_code
_entity_poly.pdbx_strand_id
1 'polypeptide(L)'
;MTHVLGDGDEVLIGARLANGDELTCAAFIDHNTMSAVKDAFFVPGPIGDVVSLATQSNADPDSSFVDMSLADARAWIEQGPDNPLFWAESDSWPGCRPLLRWLVGHLPDGGAIYQSPEWDSDALSEAFFASEYGTEFRQRDHGDLLVALLDAARDPLRWSVPRVERALGQSDYDVPVTAALAAPALLRAFIPFAHAQSGIRDELTAEALVAIDEITAPSRDEPPEGDA
;
A
#
# COMPACT_ATOMS: atom_id res chain seq x y z
N MET A 1 -3.74 13.08 -2.09
CA MET A 1 -4.39 12.48 -0.92
C MET A 1 -3.59 11.26 -0.54
N THR A 2 -3.29 11.10 0.75
CA THR A 2 -2.51 9.98 1.29
C THR A 2 -3.26 9.33 2.44
N HIS A 3 -3.12 8.01 2.55
CA HIS A 3 -3.70 7.21 3.65
C HIS A 3 -2.60 6.80 4.63
N VAL A 4 -2.89 6.75 5.94
CA VAL A 4 -1.89 6.43 6.98
C VAL A 4 -1.20 5.07 6.80
N LEU A 5 -1.83 4.11 6.12
CA LEU A 5 -1.23 2.80 5.80
C LEU A 5 -0.28 2.85 4.60
N GLY A 6 -0.34 3.89 3.77
CA GLY A 6 0.61 4.12 2.67
C GLY A 6 0.57 3.07 1.56
N ASP A 7 -0.58 2.43 1.32
CA ASP A 7 -0.73 1.46 0.22
C ASP A 7 -0.72 2.12 -1.15
N GLY A 8 -1.17 3.36 -1.21
CA GLY A 8 -1.27 4.14 -2.42
C GLY A 8 -1.59 5.59 -2.11
N ASP A 9 -1.34 6.44 -3.10
CA ASP A 9 -1.55 7.87 -3.05
C ASP A 9 -2.34 8.33 -4.28
N GLU A 10 -3.26 9.26 -4.07
CA GLU A 10 -3.95 9.95 -5.17
C GLU A 10 -3.29 11.31 -5.41
N VAL A 11 -2.69 11.48 -6.58
CA VAL A 11 -2.06 12.73 -6.99
C VAL A 11 -3.06 13.55 -7.80
N LEU A 12 -3.39 14.76 -7.29
CA LEU A 12 -4.28 15.70 -7.97
C LEU A 12 -3.49 16.81 -8.64
N ILE A 13 -3.75 17.05 -9.92
CA ILE A 13 -3.04 18.05 -10.73
C ILE A 13 -4.05 18.92 -11.47
N GLY A 14 -4.04 20.22 -11.17
CA GLY A 14 -4.81 21.22 -11.90
C GLY A 14 -4.10 21.64 -13.17
N ALA A 15 -4.84 21.76 -14.27
CA ALA A 15 -4.38 22.25 -15.55
C ALA A 15 -5.33 23.32 -16.08
N ARG A 16 -4.76 24.35 -16.71
CA ARG A 16 -5.51 25.35 -17.47
C ARG A 16 -5.24 25.18 -18.95
N LEU A 17 -6.30 24.97 -19.71
CA LEU A 17 -6.26 24.77 -21.15
C LEU A 17 -6.12 26.13 -21.87
N ALA A 18 -5.71 26.08 -23.14
CA ALA A 18 -5.49 27.29 -23.95
C ALA A 18 -6.75 28.13 -24.18
N ASN A 19 -7.93 27.51 -24.10
CA ASN A 19 -9.23 28.19 -24.19
C ASN A 19 -9.66 28.82 -22.85
N GLY A 20 -8.87 28.67 -21.79
CA GLY A 20 -9.16 29.18 -20.46
C GLY A 20 -9.90 28.20 -19.55
N ASP A 21 -10.39 27.07 -20.09
CA ASP A 21 -11.06 26.05 -19.29
C ASP A 21 -10.06 25.39 -18.32
N GLU A 22 -10.56 24.97 -17.16
CA GLU A 22 -9.76 24.29 -16.14
C GLU A 22 -10.17 22.82 -16.04
N LEU A 23 -9.17 21.97 -15.80
CA LEU A 23 -9.31 20.54 -15.68
C LEU A 23 -8.46 20.09 -14.50
N THR A 24 -8.96 19.14 -13.72
CA THR A 24 -8.19 18.49 -12.66
C THR A 24 -8.02 17.02 -12.99
N CYS A 25 -6.79 16.56 -13.05
CA CYS A 25 -6.45 15.15 -13.09
C CYS A 25 -6.39 14.61 -11.67
N ALA A 26 -6.94 13.43 -11.44
CA ALA A 26 -6.69 12.61 -10.27
C ALA A 26 -6.09 11.28 -10.74
N ALA A 27 -4.90 10.96 -10.25
CA ALA A 27 -4.17 9.73 -10.61
C ALA A 27 -3.84 8.95 -9.34
N PHE A 28 -4.31 7.69 -9.28
CA PHE A 28 -4.03 6.79 -8.18
C PHE A 28 -2.76 5.99 -8.46
N ILE A 29 -1.80 6.08 -7.53
CA ILE A 29 -0.52 5.39 -7.54
C ILE A 29 -0.56 4.29 -6.47
N ASP A 30 -0.28 3.06 -6.88
CA ASP A 30 -0.23 1.89 -5.98
C ASP A 30 1.21 1.59 -5.57
N HIS A 31 1.54 1.83 -4.30
CA HIS A 31 2.87 1.60 -3.72
C HIS A 31 3.16 0.13 -3.43
N ASN A 32 2.13 -0.72 -3.34
CA ASN A 32 2.30 -2.17 -3.24
C ASN A 32 2.74 -2.77 -4.59
N THR A 33 2.43 -2.10 -5.72
CA THR A 33 2.78 -2.53 -7.09
C THR A 33 3.80 -1.58 -7.73
N MET A 34 5.01 -1.51 -7.17
CA MET A 34 6.13 -0.70 -7.70
C MET A 34 5.82 0.79 -7.87
N SER A 35 4.89 1.36 -7.10
CA SER A 35 4.44 2.76 -7.24
C SER A 35 3.96 3.07 -8.67
N ALA A 36 3.18 2.15 -9.25
CA ALA A 36 2.62 2.30 -10.59
C ALA A 36 1.26 3.01 -10.54
N VAL A 37 0.98 3.82 -11.57
CA VAL A 37 -0.36 4.36 -11.79
C VAL A 37 -1.31 3.20 -12.15
N LYS A 38 -2.33 3.01 -11.31
CA LYS A 38 -3.37 1.99 -11.52
C LYS A 38 -4.70 2.56 -11.98
N ASP A 39 -4.95 3.83 -11.71
CA ASP A 39 -6.11 4.52 -12.22
C ASP A 39 -5.81 6.00 -12.45
N ALA A 40 -6.53 6.60 -13.40
CA ALA A 40 -6.56 8.04 -13.54
C ALA A 40 -7.85 8.48 -14.22
N PHE A 41 -8.40 9.60 -13.76
CA PHE A 41 -9.55 10.25 -14.38
C PHE A 41 -9.40 11.77 -14.35
N PHE A 42 -10.28 12.44 -15.08
CA PHE A 42 -10.25 13.89 -15.24
C PHE A 42 -11.61 14.49 -14.92
N VAL A 43 -11.59 15.54 -14.10
CA VAL A 43 -12.78 16.28 -13.67
C VAL A 43 -12.70 17.69 -14.24
N PRO A 44 -13.76 18.19 -14.90
CA PRO A 44 -13.84 19.59 -15.29
C PRO A 44 -13.85 20.51 -14.06
N GLY A 45 -13.06 21.58 -14.11
CA GLY A 45 -13.01 22.61 -13.07
C GLY A 45 -11.65 22.74 -12.38
N PRO A 46 -11.48 23.80 -11.58
CA PRO A 46 -10.23 24.09 -10.88
C PRO A 46 -9.97 23.06 -9.77
N ILE A 47 -8.68 22.77 -9.55
CA ILE A 47 -8.25 21.84 -8.49
C ILE A 47 -8.73 22.24 -7.10
N GLY A 48 -8.84 23.55 -6.82
CA GLY A 48 -9.35 24.04 -5.54
C GLY A 48 -10.76 23.57 -5.22
N ASP A 49 -11.64 23.53 -6.22
CA ASP A 49 -13.03 23.06 -6.06
C ASP A 49 -13.06 21.53 -5.88
N VAL A 50 -12.24 20.81 -6.65
CA VAL A 50 -12.13 19.34 -6.56
C VAL A 50 -11.60 18.92 -5.20
N VAL A 51 -10.51 19.52 -4.71
CA VAL A 51 -9.97 19.24 -3.37
C VAL A 51 -10.97 19.62 -2.28
N SER A 52 -11.67 20.74 -2.42
CA SER A 52 -12.69 21.16 -1.45
C SER A 52 -13.84 20.17 -1.38
N LEU A 53 -14.33 19.68 -2.52
CA LEU A 53 -15.39 18.68 -2.59
C LEU A 53 -14.92 17.32 -2.04
N ALA A 54 -13.72 16.88 -2.43
CA ALA A 54 -13.13 15.64 -1.94
C ALA A 54 -12.94 15.68 -0.43
N THR A 55 -12.45 16.80 0.12
CA THR A 55 -12.31 16.99 1.58
C THR A 55 -13.64 16.93 2.30
N GLN A 56 -14.71 17.55 1.77
CA GLN A 56 -16.04 17.53 2.37
C GLN A 56 -16.70 16.14 2.31
N SER A 57 -16.37 15.38 1.28
CA SER A 57 -16.96 14.05 1.04
C SER A 57 -16.12 12.92 1.64
N ASN A 58 -14.90 13.21 2.09
CA ASN A 58 -14.02 12.24 2.70
C ASN A 58 -14.56 11.83 4.08
N ALA A 59 -15.07 10.61 4.15
CA ALA A 59 -15.54 9.99 5.40
C ALA A 59 -14.43 9.23 6.14
N ASP A 60 -13.27 9.05 5.49
CA ASP A 60 -12.15 8.32 6.03
C ASP A 60 -11.22 9.25 6.84
N PRO A 61 -11.16 9.10 8.18
CA PRO A 61 -10.32 9.94 9.04
C PRO A 61 -8.83 9.65 8.89
N ASP A 62 -8.45 8.54 8.25
CA ASP A 62 -7.07 8.11 8.05
C ASP A 62 -6.50 8.58 6.70
N SER A 63 -7.30 9.34 5.94
CA SER A 63 -6.90 9.98 4.69
C SER A 63 -6.74 11.50 4.85
N SER A 64 -5.69 12.07 4.27
CA SER A 64 -5.42 13.51 4.32
C SER A 64 -4.87 14.07 3.01
N PHE A 65 -5.01 15.39 2.82
CA PHE A 65 -4.43 16.12 1.68
C PHE A 65 -3.15 16.83 2.11
N VAL A 66 -2.12 16.68 1.30
CA VAL A 66 -0.81 17.32 1.47
C VAL A 66 -0.42 17.95 0.14
N ASP A 67 0.12 19.16 0.21
CA ASP A 67 0.64 19.84 -0.97
C ASP A 67 1.95 19.20 -1.42
N MET A 68 2.12 19.08 -2.74
CA MET A 68 3.35 18.59 -3.36
C MET A 68 3.76 19.50 -4.52
N SER A 69 5.05 19.51 -4.87
CA SER A 69 5.50 20.25 -6.04
C SER A 69 5.05 19.54 -7.32
N LEU A 70 4.83 20.31 -8.40
CA LEU A 70 4.51 19.72 -9.71
C LEU A 70 5.64 18.84 -10.26
N ALA A 71 6.89 19.13 -9.87
CA ALA A 71 8.04 18.32 -10.27
C ALA A 71 8.02 16.95 -9.59
N ASP A 72 7.69 16.91 -8.30
CA ASP A 72 7.53 15.65 -7.55
C ASP A 72 6.33 14.88 -8.09
N ALA A 73 5.21 15.55 -8.38
CA ALA A 73 4.03 14.92 -8.97
C ALA A 73 4.37 14.22 -10.29
N ARG A 74 5.16 14.88 -11.15
CA ARG A 74 5.69 14.26 -12.37
C ARG A 74 6.56 13.04 -12.06
N ALA A 75 7.52 13.19 -11.16
CA ALA A 75 8.45 12.12 -10.81
C ALA A 75 7.72 10.88 -10.26
N TRP A 76 6.70 11.07 -9.41
CA TRP A 76 5.89 10.00 -8.84
C TRP A 76 5.07 9.27 -9.91
N ILE A 77 4.44 10.02 -10.82
CA ILE A 77 3.63 9.43 -11.91
C ILE A 77 4.51 8.67 -12.92
N GLU A 78 5.72 9.16 -13.19
CA GLU A 78 6.66 8.55 -14.15
C GLU A 78 7.48 7.39 -13.55
N GLN A 79 7.51 7.25 -12.21
CA GLN A 79 8.34 6.25 -11.52
C GLN A 79 7.92 4.81 -11.82
N GLY A 80 6.63 4.55 -11.89
CA GLY A 80 6.10 3.20 -12.12
C GLY A 80 6.52 2.63 -13.48
N PRO A 81 6.74 1.31 -13.60
CA PRO A 81 7.12 0.70 -14.87
C PRO A 81 6.02 0.89 -15.93
N ASP A 82 6.40 1.29 -17.14
CA ASP A 82 5.51 1.28 -18.31
C ASP A 82 5.32 -0.15 -18.85
N ASN A 83 4.79 -1.04 -18.01
CA ASN A 83 4.61 -2.45 -18.32
C ASN A 83 3.15 -2.90 -18.12
N PRO A 84 2.50 -3.42 -19.19
CA PRO A 84 1.13 -3.92 -19.15
C PRO A 84 0.81 -4.93 -18.06
N LEU A 85 1.80 -5.74 -17.67
CA LEU A 85 1.63 -6.80 -16.67
C LEU A 85 1.32 -6.27 -15.26
N PHE A 86 1.56 -4.98 -15.01
CA PHE A 86 1.30 -4.34 -13.72
C PHE A 86 0.07 -3.43 -13.75
N TRP A 87 -0.68 -3.39 -14.86
CA TRP A 87 -1.90 -2.59 -14.97
C TRP A 87 -3.09 -3.37 -14.42
N ALA A 88 -3.85 -2.74 -13.52
CA ALA A 88 -5.24 -3.10 -13.32
C ALA A 88 -6.07 -2.36 -14.37
N GLU A 89 -7.08 -3.00 -14.97
CA GLU A 89 -8.09 -2.27 -15.75
C GLU A 89 -9.09 -1.65 -14.78
N SER A 90 -9.36 -0.36 -14.94
CA SER A 90 -10.45 0.34 -14.27
C SER A 90 -11.41 0.86 -15.34
N ASP A 91 -12.53 1.44 -14.92
CA ASP A 91 -13.47 2.08 -15.86
C ASP A 91 -12.81 3.19 -16.70
N SER A 92 -11.78 3.85 -16.15
CA SER A 92 -11.09 4.99 -16.77
C SER A 92 -9.68 4.65 -17.26
N TRP A 93 -9.11 3.53 -16.82
CA TRP A 93 -7.73 3.13 -17.10
C TRP A 93 -7.67 1.81 -17.88
N PRO A 94 -6.91 1.74 -19.00
CA PRO A 94 -5.91 2.70 -19.46
C PRO A 94 -6.44 3.81 -20.40
N GLY A 95 -7.76 3.99 -20.53
CA GLY A 95 -8.37 4.96 -21.46
C GLY A 95 -7.87 6.40 -21.29
N CYS A 96 -7.65 6.85 -20.06
CA CYS A 96 -7.14 8.19 -19.73
C CYS A 96 -5.62 8.35 -19.88
N ARG A 97 -4.87 7.27 -20.12
CA ARG A 97 -3.40 7.28 -20.14
C ARG A 97 -2.78 8.26 -21.15
N PRO A 98 -3.28 8.40 -22.40
CA PRO A 98 -2.73 9.38 -23.32
C PRO A 98 -2.84 10.81 -22.81
N LEU A 99 -3.97 11.14 -22.16
CA LEU A 99 -4.21 12.46 -21.61
C LEU A 99 -3.35 12.71 -20.36
N LEU A 100 -3.17 11.69 -19.51
CA LEU A 100 -2.23 11.76 -18.38
C LEU A 100 -0.79 12.02 -18.88
N ARG A 101 -0.33 11.26 -19.88
CA ARG A 101 1.02 11.46 -20.46
C ARG A 101 1.20 12.86 -21.06
N TRP A 102 0.17 13.37 -21.74
CA TRP A 102 0.20 14.73 -22.25
C TRP A 102 0.35 15.74 -21.11
N LEU A 103 -0.45 15.62 -20.04
CA LEU A 103 -0.39 16.52 -18.89
C LEU A 103 0.99 16.49 -18.21
N VAL A 104 1.47 15.27 -17.91
CA VAL A 104 2.76 15.04 -17.25
C VAL A 104 3.92 15.60 -18.07
N GLY A 105 3.86 15.50 -19.40
CA GLY A 105 4.87 16.07 -20.30
C GLY A 105 4.99 17.61 -20.27
N HIS A 106 4.03 18.32 -19.65
CA HIS A 106 4.11 19.77 -19.41
C HIS A 106 4.56 20.14 -18.00
N LEU A 107 4.72 19.17 -17.11
CA LEU A 107 5.16 19.43 -15.74
C LEU A 107 6.69 19.58 -15.68
N PRO A 108 7.22 20.38 -14.74
CA PRO A 108 8.66 20.56 -14.60
C PRO A 108 9.38 19.25 -14.25
N ASP A 109 10.57 19.07 -14.79
CA ASP A 109 11.50 17.99 -14.41
C ASP A 109 12.16 18.26 -13.04
N GLY A 110 12.89 17.28 -12.52
CA GLY A 110 13.78 17.43 -11.37
C GLY A 110 13.13 17.24 -10.00
N GLY A 111 11.94 16.64 -9.95
CA GLY A 111 11.30 16.24 -8.70
C GLY A 111 11.93 14.98 -8.08
N ALA A 112 11.61 14.76 -6.82
CA ALA A 112 11.95 13.55 -6.09
C ALA A 112 10.94 12.44 -6.39
N ILE A 113 11.44 11.24 -6.67
CA ILE A 113 10.62 10.03 -6.77
C ILE A 113 10.07 9.64 -5.39
N TYR A 114 8.97 8.87 -5.37
CA TYR A 114 8.47 8.25 -4.16
C TYR A 114 9.54 7.31 -3.59
N GLN A 115 9.86 7.51 -2.32
CA GLN A 115 10.71 6.63 -1.54
C GLN A 115 9.91 6.04 -0.39
N SER A 116 9.85 4.72 -0.32
CA SER A 116 9.35 4.05 0.88
C SER A 116 10.21 4.48 2.07
N PRO A 117 9.65 4.67 3.27
CA PRO A 117 10.42 4.95 4.46
C PRO A 117 11.55 3.94 4.64
N GLU A 118 12.76 4.41 4.97
CA GLU A 118 13.86 3.52 5.32
C GLU A 118 13.63 2.97 6.73
N TRP A 119 13.88 1.68 6.90
CA TRP A 119 13.77 0.98 8.16
C TRP A 119 14.88 -0.07 8.27
N ASP A 120 15.26 -0.38 9.50
CA ASP A 120 16.26 -1.38 9.82
C ASP A 120 15.53 -2.65 10.27
N SER A 121 15.54 -3.70 9.42
CA SER A 121 14.89 -4.98 9.68
C SER A 121 15.37 -5.60 10.97
N ASP A 122 16.68 -5.55 11.20
CA ASP A 122 17.34 -6.22 12.31
C ASP A 122 16.97 -5.51 13.61
N ALA A 123 17.04 -4.18 13.63
CA ALA A 123 16.66 -3.39 14.80
C ALA A 123 15.16 -3.53 15.13
N LEU A 124 14.29 -3.53 14.11
CA LEU A 124 12.84 -3.69 14.31
C LEU A 124 12.48 -5.11 14.79
N SER A 125 13.15 -6.12 14.24
CA SER A 125 13.04 -7.52 14.67
C SER A 125 13.48 -7.69 16.12
N GLU A 126 14.65 -7.16 16.49
CA GLU A 126 15.16 -7.19 17.86
C GLU A 126 14.19 -6.50 18.84
N ALA A 127 13.68 -5.32 18.47
CA ALA A 127 12.70 -4.60 19.28
C ALA A 127 11.40 -5.40 19.48
N PHE A 128 10.92 -6.11 18.44
CA PHE A 128 9.74 -6.96 18.56
C PHE A 128 9.97 -8.12 19.54
N PHE A 129 11.06 -8.87 19.39
CA PHE A 129 11.34 -10.01 20.27
C PHE A 129 11.65 -9.59 21.71
N ALA A 130 12.08 -8.35 21.95
CA ALA A 130 12.26 -7.78 23.29
C ALA A 130 10.95 -7.25 23.91
N SER A 131 9.87 -7.11 23.11
CA SER A 131 8.58 -6.59 23.55
C SER A 131 7.67 -7.65 24.16
N GLU A 132 6.58 -7.23 24.79
CA GLU A 132 5.54 -8.15 25.29
C GLU A 132 4.88 -8.98 24.17
N TYR A 133 4.79 -8.41 22.95
CA TYR A 133 4.21 -9.05 21.78
C TYR A 133 5.05 -10.23 21.27
N GLY A 134 6.37 -10.17 21.42
CA GLY A 134 7.29 -11.19 20.94
C GLY A 134 7.48 -12.38 21.89
N THR A 135 6.90 -12.35 23.10
CA THR A 135 7.23 -13.30 24.19
C THR A 135 6.91 -14.76 23.88
N GLU A 136 5.94 -15.04 23.02
CA GLU A 136 5.56 -16.39 22.61
C GLU A 136 6.52 -16.98 21.54
N PHE A 137 7.32 -16.13 20.91
CA PHE A 137 8.23 -16.50 19.82
C PHE A 137 9.68 -16.43 20.27
N ARG A 138 10.49 -17.37 19.77
CA ARG A 138 11.94 -17.32 19.96
C ARG A 138 12.60 -16.70 18.74
N GLN A 139 13.40 -15.65 18.94
CA GLN A 139 14.17 -15.00 17.89
C GLN A 139 15.04 -15.99 17.10
N ARG A 140 15.66 -16.96 17.78
CA ARG A 140 16.47 -18.00 17.12
C ARG A 140 15.69 -18.86 16.12
N ASP A 141 14.39 -19.04 16.36
CA ASP A 141 13.55 -19.97 15.59
C ASP A 141 12.69 -19.22 14.55
N HIS A 142 12.38 -17.94 14.80
CA HIS A 142 11.43 -17.14 14.00
C HIS A 142 12.01 -15.84 13.42
N GLY A 143 13.26 -15.50 13.75
CA GLY A 143 13.88 -14.24 13.31
C GLY A 143 13.97 -14.14 11.80
N ASP A 144 14.47 -15.18 11.13
CA ASP A 144 14.58 -15.21 9.67
C ASP A 144 13.21 -15.14 8.98
N LEU A 145 12.20 -15.80 9.56
CA LEU A 145 10.83 -15.71 9.08
C LEU A 145 10.27 -14.29 9.23
N LEU A 146 10.49 -13.65 10.38
CA LEU A 146 10.05 -12.29 10.60
C LEU A 146 10.68 -11.36 9.56
N VAL A 147 12.00 -11.42 9.38
CA VAL A 147 12.71 -10.60 8.38
C VAL A 147 12.13 -10.81 6.99
N ALA A 148 11.89 -12.05 6.57
CA ALA A 148 11.30 -12.35 5.27
C ALA A 148 9.86 -11.78 5.13
N LEU A 149 9.06 -11.78 6.21
CA LEU A 149 7.76 -11.12 6.24
C LEU A 149 7.86 -9.59 6.15
N LEU A 150 8.85 -8.97 6.81
CA LEU A 150 9.09 -7.52 6.78
C LEU A 150 9.50 -7.07 5.37
N ASP A 151 10.43 -7.81 4.75
CA ASP A 151 10.88 -7.56 3.38
C ASP A 151 9.73 -7.70 2.39
N ALA A 152 8.85 -8.68 2.62
CA ALA A 152 7.62 -8.78 1.86
C ALA A 152 6.79 -7.51 2.06
N ALA A 153 6.46 -7.07 3.27
CA ALA A 153 5.55 -5.93 3.53
C ALA A 153 5.92 -4.61 2.82
N ARG A 154 7.20 -4.38 2.49
CA ARG A 154 7.81 -3.12 1.99
C ARG A 154 7.82 -1.98 3.02
N ASP A 155 6.75 -1.83 3.79
CA ASP A 155 6.70 -0.98 4.98
C ASP A 155 6.25 -1.83 6.19
N PRO A 156 7.19 -2.32 7.03
CA PRO A 156 6.91 -3.23 8.13
C PRO A 156 6.21 -2.53 9.30
N LEU A 157 6.12 -1.20 9.28
CA LEU A 157 5.48 -0.41 10.31
C LEU A 157 4.00 -0.11 9.99
N ARG A 158 3.52 -0.49 8.81
CA ARG A 158 2.16 -0.24 8.31
C ARG A 158 1.59 -1.47 7.61
N TRP A 159 0.67 -2.17 8.26
CA TRP A 159 0.06 -3.40 7.75
C TRP A 159 -1.39 -3.18 7.36
N SER A 160 -1.62 -3.20 6.05
CA SER A 160 -2.94 -3.21 5.44
C SER A 160 -3.36 -4.62 5.06
N VAL A 161 -4.65 -4.80 4.77
CA VAL A 161 -5.19 -6.07 4.26
C VAL A 161 -4.41 -6.57 3.03
N PRO A 162 -4.15 -5.76 1.98
CA PRO A 162 -3.36 -6.21 0.83
C PRO A 162 -1.93 -6.63 1.18
N ARG A 163 -1.30 -6.00 2.18
CA ARG A 163 0.05 -6.40 2.63
C ARG A 163 0.04 -7.71 3.40
N VAL A 164 -0.98 -7.93 4.24
CA VAL A 164 -1.20 -9.21 4.93
C VAL A 164 -1.42 -10.32 3.91
N GLU A 165 -2.33 -10.13 2.96
CA GLU A 165 -2.62 -11.08 1.87
C GLU A 165 -1.35 -11.40 1.08
N ARG A 166 -0.58 -10.38 0.71
CA ARG A 166 0.63 -10.57 -0.08
C ARG A 166 1.72 -11.30 0.70
N ALA A 167 1.90 -10.99 1.98
CA ALA A 167 2.84 -11.68 2.85
C ALA A 167 2.42 -13.15 2.97
N LEU A 168 1.23 -13.44 3.48
CA LEU A 168 0.76 -14.81 3.70
C LEU A 168 0.57 -15.62 2.40
N GLY A 169 0.35 -14.96 1.27
CA GLY A 169 0.29 -15.59 -0.05
C GLY A 169 1.66 -15.96 -0.64
N GLN A 170 2.78 -15.50 -0.08
CA GLN A 170 4.11 -15.96 -0.49
C GLN A 170 4.30 -17.42 -0.07
N SER A 171 4.63 -18.26 -1.05
CA SER A 171 4.79 -19.71 -0.84
C SER A 171 6.24 -20.12 -0.59
N ASP A 172 7.20 -19.19 -0.78
CA ASP A 172 8.63 -19.47 -0.78
C ASP A 172 9.37 -18.46 0.10
N TYR A 173 9.23 -18.66 1.41
CA TYR A 173 10.17 -18.08 2.36
C TYR A 173 11.43 -18.94 2.34
N ASP A 174 12.63 -18.35 2.27
CA ASP A 174 13.91 -19.07 2.41
C ASP A 174 14.14 -19.52 3.87
N VAL A 175 13.16 -20.22 4.44
CA VAL A 175 13.10 -20.71 5.81
C VAL A 175 12.47 -22.11 5.83
N PRO A 176 12.74 -22.93 6.85
CA PRO A 176 12.10 -24.24 6.96
C PRO A 176 10.57 -24.14 6.98
N VAL A 177 9.88 -25.07 6.30
CA VAL A 177 8.40 -25.12 6.23
C VAL A 177 7.75 -25.07 7.62
N THR A 178 8.35 -25.73 8.61
CA THR A 178 7.87 -25.69 10.00
C THR A 178 7.90 -24.30 10.63
N ALA A 179 8.87 -23.46 10.24
CA ALA A 179 8.89 -22.06 10.63
C ALA A 179 7.84 -21.28 9.84
N ALA A 180 7.73 -21.48 8.51
CA ALA A 180 6.74 -20.80 7.67
C ALA A 180 5.29 -21.00 8.14
N LEU A 181 4.95 -22.16 8.72
CA LEU A 181 3.64 -22.41 9.33
C LEU A 181 3.30 -21.48 10.50
N ALA A 182 4.30 -20.86 11.13
CA ALA A 182 4.10 -19.88 12.20
C ALA A 182 3.80 -18.47 11.67
N ALA A 183 3.88 -18.21 10.36
CA ALA A 183 3.73 -16.87 9.79
C ALA A 183 2.43 -16.17 10.18
N PRO A 184 1.25 -16.81 10.16
CA PRO A 184 0.02 -16.13 10.59
C PRO A 184 0.02 -15.74 12.07
N ALA A 185 0.49 -16.63 12.94
CA ALA A 185 0.56 -16.35 14.37
C ALA A 185 1.59 -15.25 14.67
N LEU A 186 2.72 -15.27 13.97
CA LEU A 186 3.78 -14.27 14.10
C LEU A 186 3.30 -12.89 13.62
N LEU A 187 2.63 -12.80 12.46
CA LEU A 187 2.03 -11.55 11.99
C LEU A 187 0.95 -11.05 12.93
N ARG A 188 0.10 -11.93 13.47
CA ARG A 188 -0.95 -11.57 14.43
C ARG A 188 -0.38 -10.88 15.68
N ALA A 189 0.81 -11.30 16.13
CA ALA A 189 1.51 -10.66 17.24
C ALA A 189 2.28 -9.40 16.80
N PHE A 190 2.88 -9.41 15.62
CA PHE A 190 3.72 -8.31 15.12
C PHE A 190 2.93 -7.06 14.71
N ILE A 191 1.76 -7.22 14.09
CA ILE A 191 0.98 -6.09 13.55
C ILE A 191 0.60 -5.07 14.64
N PRO A 192 0.04 -5.47 15.81
CA PRO A 192 -0.24 -4.53 16.89
C PRO A 192 1.00 -3.79 17.39
N PHE A 193 2.14 -4.48 17.47
CA PHE A 193 3.42 -3.88 17.84
C PHE A 193 3.87 -2.81 16.84
N ALA A 194 3.79 -3.12 15.53
CA ALA A 194 4.15 -2.19 14.46
C ALA A 194 3.21 -0.98 14.42
N HIS A 195 1.90 -1.22 14.50
CA HIS A 195 0.88 -0.17 14.47
C HIS A 195 0.95 0.77 15.66
N ALA A 196 1.25 0.26 16.85
CA ALA A 196 1.46 1.09 18.05
C ALA A 196 2.65 2.05 17.88
N GLN A 197 3.73 1.64 17.21
CA GLN A 197 4.88 2.52 16.95
C GLN A 197 4.58 3.63 15.95
N SER A 198 3.74 3.35 14.96
CA SER A 198 3.35 4.30 13.91
C SER A 198 2.12 5.13 14.24
N GLY A 199 1.47 4.87 15.39
CA GLY A 199 0.22 5.54 15.77
C GLY A 199 -0.96 5.17 14.86
N ILE A 200 -0.95 3.97 14.27
CA ILE A 200 -2.07 3.47 13.46
C ILE A 200 -3.24 3.14 14.38
N ARG A 201 -4.43 3.49 13.93
CA ARG A 201 -5.68 3.37 14.68
C ARG A 201 -6.05 1.91 14.93
N ASP A 202 -6.69 1.64 16.08
CA ASP A 202 -7.08 0.29 16.48
C ASP A 202 -8.02 -0.39 15.48
N GLU A 203 -8.90 0.37 14.82
CA GLU A 203 -9.80 -0.17 13.79
C GLU A 203 -9.05 -0.76 12.60
N LEU A 204 -8.03 -0.06 12.08
CA LEU A 204 -7.19 -0.57 10.99
C LEU A 204 -6.35 -1.78 11.42
N THR A 205 -5.91 -1.79 12.68
CA THR A 205 -5.26 -2.97 13.27
C THR A 205 -6.21 -4.16 13.28
N ALA A 206 -7.45 -3.97 13.73
CA ALA A 206 -8.45 -5.03 13.76
C ALA A 206 -8.76 -5.58 12.35
N GLU A 207 -8.86 -4.72 11.33
CA GLU A 207 -9.04 -5.14 9.94
C GLU A 207 -7.91 -6.05 9.43
N ALA A 208 -6.65 -5.68 9.70
CA ALA A 208 -5.51 -6.49 9.33
C ALA A 208 -5.50 -7.86 10.05
N LEU A 209 -5.91 -7.89 11.32
CA LEU A 209 -6.03 -9.15 12.08
C LEU A 209 -7.17 -10.04 11.56
N VAL A 210 -8.31 -9.45 11.16
CA VAL A 210 -9.41 -10.17 10.52
C VAL A 210 -8.94 -10.79 9.20
N ALA A 211 -8.16 -10.07 8.39
CA ALA A 211 -7.62 -10.63 7.15
C ALA A 211 -6.72 -11.87 7.40
N ILE A 212 -5.91 -11.87 8.46
CA ILE A 212 -5.14 -13.07 8.86
C ILE A 212 -6.08 -14.24 9.16
N ASP A 213 -7.14 -13.99 9.92
CA ASP A 213 -8.11 -15.02 10.32
C ASP A 213 -8.87 -15.59 9.09
N GLU A 214 -9.21 -14.73 8.13
CA GLU A 214 -9.89 -15.15 6.89
C GLU A 214 -8.98 -15.99 5.98
N ILE A 215 -7.71 -15.61 5.82
CA ILE A 215 -6.74 -16.36 5.00
C ILE A 215 -6.41 -17.72 5.62
N THR A 216 -6.38 -17.80 6.95
CA THR A 216 -6.03 -19.04 7.67
C THR A 216 -7.21 -19.94 7.97
N ALA A 217 -8.44 -19.47 7.75
CA ALA A 217 -9.62 -20.30 7.90
C ALA A 217 -9.54 -21.51 6.95
N PRO A 218 -9.90 -22.72 7.41
CA PRO A 218 -9.95 -23.88 6.53
C PRO A 218 -10.95 -23.61 5.39
N SER A 219 -10.51 -23.84 4.14
CA SER A 219 -11.35 -23.72 2.94
C SER A 219 -12.67 -24.47 3.16
N ARG A 220 -13.80 -23.77 3.11
CA ARG A 220 -15.14 -24.36 3.30
C ARG A 220 -15.58 -25.30 2.16
N ASP A 221 -14.71 -25.55 1.17
CA ASP A 221 -15.01 -26.25 -0.08
C ASP A 221 -14.15 -27.51 -0.33
N GLU A 222 -13.65 -28.18 0.72
CA GLU A 222 -13.25 -29.59 0.57
C GLU A 222 -14.50 -30.48 0.70
N PRO A 223 -14.98 -31.12 -0.39
CA PRO A 223 -15.97 -32.18 -0.26
C PRO A 223 -15.35 -33.33 0.53
N PRO A 224 -16.12 -34.06 1.36
CA PRO A 224 -15.59 -35.19 2.10
C PRO A 224 -15.02 -36.21 1.10
N GLU A 225 -13.70 -36.43 1.17
CA GLU A 225 -13.06 -37.58 0.51
C GLU A 225 -13.80 -38.84 0.96
N GLY A 226 -14.34 -39.55 -0.02
CA GLY A 226 -15.26 -40.65 0.20
C GLY A 226 -14.62 -41.83 0.92
N ASP A 227 -15.40 -42.43 1.81
CA ASP A 227 -15.22 -43.82 2.22
C ASP A 227 -15.36 -44.73 0.99
N ALA A 228 -14.31 -45.49 0.70
CA ALA A 228 -14.32 -46.65 -0.21
C ALA A 228 -14.15 -47.94 0.60
#